data_AF-A0A7V6PEQ4-F1
#
_entry.id   AF-A0A7V6PEQ4-F1
#
_cell.length_a   1.000
_cell.length_b   1.000
_cell.length_c   1.000
_cell.angle_alpha   90.00
_cell.angle_beta   90.00
_cell.angle_gamma   90.00
#
_symmetry.space_group_name_H-M   'P 1'
#
loop_
_entity.id
_entity.type
_entity.pdbx_description
1 polymer ?
#
loop_
_entity_poly.entity_id
_entity_poly.type
_entity_poly.pdbx_seq_one_letter_code
_entity_poly.pdbx_strand_id
1 'polypeptide(L)'
;MLNERLSAAQKIAAELHGAEDAIDETMIRIAQLAATLPAARRETNMSAIVGQEAVAKIANALAAAGEVRQLLIDAHQALTVTQKQVGLGTRMFGAGVKPASATLVDEGADGAADADVVALPLARAS
;
A
#
# COMPACT_ATOMS: atom_id res chain seq x y z
N MET A 1 -34.85 -2.89 15.96
CA MET A 1 -33.49 -2.86 16.55
C MET A 1 -32.50 -3.95 16.09
N LEU A 2 -32.73 -4.76 15.04
CA LEU A 2 -31.66 -5.58 14.39
C LEU A 2 -31.40 -5.09 12.97
N ASN A 3 -32.46 -4.87 12.19
CA ASN A 3 -32.38 -4.34 10.83
C ASN A 3 -31.66 -2.99 10.77
N GLU A 4 -31.89 -2.10 11.74
CA GLU A 4 -31.19 -0.80 11.82
C GLU A 4 -29.69 -0.98 12.07
N ARG A 5 -29.31 -1.89 13.00
CA ARG A 5 -27.89 -2.20 13.26
C ARG A 5 -27.22 -2.83 12.04
N LEU A 6 -27.92 -3.68 11.31
CA LEU A 6 -27.43 -4.27 10.06
C LEU A 6 -27.22 -3.23 8.98
N SER A 7 -28.20 -2.36 8.77
CA SER A 7 -28.10 -1.28 7.79
C SER A 7 -26.95 -0.34 8.12
N ALA A 8 -26.77 0.04 9.40
CA ALA A 8 -25.65 0.85 9.84
C ALA A 8 -24.30 0.15 9.61
N ALA A 9 -24.19 -1.14 9.96
CA ALA A 9 -22.97 -1.92 9.75
C ALA A 9 -22.59 -2.04 8.26
N GLN A 10 -23.58 -2.28 7.38
CA GLN A 10 -23.36 -2.34 5.93
C GLN A 10 -22.89 -0.99 5.37
N LYS A 11 -23.49 0.11 5.83
CA LYS A 11 -23.08 1.45 5.42
C LYS A 11 -21.63 1.75 5.84
N ILE A 12 -21.29 1.47 7.10
CA ILE A 12 -19.92 1.67 7.61
C ILE A 12 -18.92 0.83 6.82
N ALA A 13 -19.23 -0.45 6.56
CA ALA A 13 -18.35 -1.32 5.79
C ALA A 13 -18.13 -0.82 4.36
N ALA A 14 -19.19 -0.33 3.69
CA ALA A 14 -19.09 0.25 2.35
C ALA A 14 -18.25 1.54 2.34
N GLU A 15 -18.45 2.43 3.31
CA GLU A 15 -17.68 3.67 3.43
C GLU A 15 -16.20 3.39 3.74
N LEU A 16 -15.91 2.41 4.60
CA LEU A 16 -14.54 2.03 4.92
C LEU A 16 -13.81 1.46 3.70
N HIS A 17 -14.45 0.56 2.95
CA HIS A 17 -13.86 0.00 1.74
C HIS A 17 -13.61 1.07 0.68
N GLY A 18 -14.56 1.99 0.49
CA GLY A 18 -14.38 3.13 -0.39
C GLY A 18 -13.23 4.06 0.04
N ALA A 19 -13.00 4.22 1.34
CA ALA A 19 -11.86 4.99 1.86
C ALA A 19 -10.52 4.26 1.62
N GLU A 20 -10.47 2.95 1.79
CA GLU A 20 -9.31 2.10 1.49
C GLU A 20 -8.94 2.17 -0.02
N ASP A 21 -9.93 2.07 -0.90
CA ASP A 21 -9.72 2.18 -2.35
C ASP A 21 -9.23 3.58 -2.75
N ALA A 22 -9.81 4.63 -2.14
CA ALA A 22 -9.45 6.01 -2.43
C ALA A 22 -8.02 6.37 -1.99
N ILE A 23 -7.55 5.84 -0.86
CA ILE A 23 -6.16 6.06 -0.44
C ILE A 23 -5.18 5.33 -1.36
N ASP A 24 -5.53 4.14 -1.84
CA ASP A 24 -4.71 3.37 -2.78
C ASP A 24 -4.56 4.11 -4.12
N GLU A 25 -5.66 4.61 -4.67
CA GLU A 25 -5.65 5.45 -5.88
C GLU A 25 -4.84 6.74 -5.67
N THR A 26 -4.91 7.34 -4.49
CA THR A 26 -4.12 8.52 -4.13
C THR A 26 -2.62 8.20 -4.12
N MET A 27 -2.22 7.09 -3.51
CA MET A 27 -0.82 6.64 -3.48
C MET A 27 -0.28 6.39 -4.90
N ILE A 28 -1.07 5.78 -5.78
CA ILE A 28 -0.71 5.56 -7.19
C ILE A 28 -0.39 6.90 -7.87
N ARG A 29 -1.26 7.90 -7.72
CA ARG A 29 -1.06 9.23 -8.34
C ARG A 29 0.16 9.96 -7.80
N ILE A 30 0.40 9.89 -6.49
CA ILE A 30 1.59 10.49 -5.88
C ILE A 30 2.86 9.80 -6.39
N ALA A 31 2.87 8.46 -6.48
CA ALA A 31 4.01 7.71 -6.99
C ALA A 31 4.31 8.02 -8.48
N GLN A 32 3.27 8.14 -9.31
CA GLN A 32 3.43 8.57 -10.71
C GLN A 32 4.05 9.97 -10.80
N LEU A 33 3.60 10.92 -9.96
CA LEU A 33 4.18 12.26 -9.91
C LEU A 33 5.65 12.23 -9.43
N ALA A 34 5.95 11.41 -8.43
CA ALA A 34 7.30 11.21 -7.90
C ALA A 34 8.27 10.69 -8.97
N ALA A 35 7.81 9.84 -9.88
CA ALA A 35 8.59 9.35 -11.01
C ALA A 35 8.70 10.38 -12.15
N THR A 36 7.62 11.10 -12.45
CA THR A 36 7.54 12.06 -13.56
C THR A 36 8.52 13.22 -13.39
N LEU A 37 8.60 13.79 -12.18
CA LEU A 37 9.40 14.99 -11.93
C LEU A 37 10.92 14.81 -12.24
N PRO A 38 11.62 13.78 -11.72
CA PRO A 38 13.02 13.55 -12.08
C PRO A 38 13.21 13.09 -13.52
N ALA A 39 12.23 12.41 -14.13
CA ALA A 39 12.27 12.04 -15.55
C ALA A 39 12.26 13.28 -16.45
N ALA A 40 11.29 14.18 -16.27
CA ALA A 40 11.19 15.44 -17.01
C ALA A 40 12.45 16.31 -16.86
N ARG A 41 13.05 16.34 -15.66
CA ARG A 41 14.32 17.02 -15.42
C ARG A 41 15.45 16.46 -16.29
N ARG A 42 15.54 15.13 -16.43
CA ARG A 42 16.57 14.48 -17.27
C ARG A 42 16.31 14.72 -18.75
N GLU A 43 15.06 14.61 -19.19
CA GLU A 43 14.64 14.84 -20.58
C GLU A 43 14.97 16.26 -21.06
N THR A 44 14.92 17.23 -20.14
CA THR A 44 15.21 18.65 -20.43
C THR A 44 16.65 19.07 -20.11
N ASN A 45 17.54 18.13 -19.77
CA ASN A 45 18.94 18.38 -19.37
C ASN A 45 19.08 19.42 -18.24
N MET A 46 18.12 19.46 -17.31
CA MET A 46 18.14 20.37 -16.17
C MET A 46 19.03 19.86 -15.02
N SER A 47 19.63 20.81 -14.29
CA SER A 47 20.43 20.52 -13.08
C SER A 47 19.62 19.74 -12.03
N ALA A 48 20.30 18.84 -11.30
CA ALA A 48 19.70 18.01 -10.24
C ALA A 48 19.14 18.81 -9.05
N ILE A 49 19.61 20.04 -8.87
CA ILE A 49 19.12 20.93 -7.82
C ILE A 49 17.72 21.47 -8.16
N VAL A 50 17.37 21.55 -9.45
CA VAL A 50 16.07 22.05 -9.89
C VAL A 50 14.98 21.09 -9.43
N GLY A 51 14.04 21.61 -8.64
CA GLY A 51 12.89 20.87 -8.16
C GLY A 51 13.19 19.91 -7.00
N GLN A 52 14.39 19.92 -6.42
CA GLN A 52 14.73 18.95 -5.38
C GLN A 52 13.85 19.08 -4.11
N GLU A 53 13.52 20.31 -3.72
CA GLU A 53 12.57 20.52 -2.62
C GLU A 53 11.18 19.96 -2.94
N ALA A 54 10.74 20.03 -4.20
CA ALA A 54 9.47 19.46 -4.64
C ALA A 54 9.50 17.93 -4.60
N VAL A 55 10.59 17.30 -5.06
CA VAL A 55 10.79 15.83 -4.96
C VAL A 55 10.71 15.39 -3.49
N ALA A 56 11.38 16.09 -2.58
CA ALA A 56 11.35 15.78 -1.16
C ALA A 56 9.93 15.87 -0.57
N LYS A 57 9.17 16.91 -0.92
CA LYS A 57 7.77 17.07 -0.48
C LYS A 57 6.86 15.97 -1.03
N ILE A 58 7.04 15.57 -2.29
CA ILE A 58 6.26 14.49 -2.91
C ILE A 58 6.56 13.16 -2.22
N ALA A 59 7.84 12.87 -1.94
CA ALA A 59 8.24 11.66 -1.22
C ALA A 59 7.62 11.61 0.18
N ASN A 60 7.63 12.73 0.91
CA ASN A 60 6.99 12.83 2.22
C ASN A 60 5.47 12.66 2.13
N ALA A 61 4.82 13.20 1.09
CA ALA A 61 3.39 13.00 0.86
C ALA A 61 3.04 11.52 0.63
N LEU A 62 3.89 10.79 -0.11
CA LEU A 62 3.70 9.35 -0.31
C LEU A 62 3.85 8.56 1.00
N ALA A 63 4.85 8.91 1.82
CA ALA A 63 5.04 8.30 3.14
C ALA A 63 3.82 8.53 4.04
N ALA A 64 3.34 9.78 4.13
CA ALA A 64 2.16 10.12 4.91
C ALA A 64 0.88 9.39 4.42
N ALA A 65 0.73 9.21 3.10
CA ALA A 65 -0.37 8.41 2.56
C ALA A 65 -0.30 6.93 3.01
N GLY A 66 0.91 6.39 3.13
CA GLY A 66 1.14 5.05 3.72
C GLY A 66 0.70 4.96 5.18
N GLU A 67 0.96 6.00 5.99
CA GLU A 67 0.49 6.07 7.38
C GLU A 67 -1.05 6.11 7.46
N VAL A 68 -1.69 6.90 6.60
CA VAL A 68 -3.17 6.96 6.50
C VAL A 68 -3.74 5.58 6.15
N ARG A 69 -3.14 4.87 5.18
CA ARG A 69 -3.55 3.52 4.82
C ARG A 69 -3.46 2.55 6.01
N GLN A 70 -2.38 2.61 6.79
CA GLN A 70 -2.25 1.77 7.98
C GLN A 70 -3.34 2.06 9.01
N LEU A 71 -3.66 3.34 9.25
CA LEU A 71 -4.74 3.72 10.16
C LEU A 71 -6.11 3.19 9.71
N LEU A 72 -6.39 3.18 8.39
CA LEU A 72 -7.63 2.60 7.85
C LEU A 72 -7.69 1.08 8.05
N ILE A 73 -6.57 0.38 7.86
CA ILE A 73 -6.47 -1.07 8.12
C ILE A 73 -6.72 -1.36 9.61
N ASP A 74 -6.13 -0.58 10.51
CA ASP A 74 -6.31 -0.74 11.95
C ASP A 74 -7.78 -0.47 12.35
N ALA A 75 -8.41 0.55 11.75
CA ALA A 75 -9.83 0.84 11.93
C ALA A 75 -10.71 -0.33 11.45
N HIS A 76 -10.38 -0.95 10.32
CA HIS A 76 -11.06 -2.15 9.80
C HIS A 76 -11.00 -3.30 10.81
N GLN A 77 -9.83 -3.56 11.37
CA GLN A 77 -9.65 -4.61 12.37
C GLN A 77 -10.44 -4.31 13.64
N ALA A 78 -10.40 -3.07 14.14
CA ALA A 78 -11.18 -2.64 15.30
C ALA A 78 -12.68 -2.78 15.07
N LEU A 79 -13.19 -2.44 13.89
CA LEU A 79 -14.60 -2.60 13.53
C LEU A 79 -15.03 -4.07 13.48
N THR A 80 -14.12 -4.99 13.12
CA THR A 80 -14.38 -6.44 13.19
C THR A 80 -14.60 -6.91 14.64
N VAL A 81 -13.89 -6.31 15.60
CA VAL A 81 -14.11 -6.57 17.04
C VAL A 81 -15.45 -5.99 17.48
N THR A 82 -15.74 -4.74 17.13
CA THR A 82 -17.01 -4.07 17.44
C THR A 82 -18.22 -4.85 16.90
N GLN A 83 -18.11 -5.40 15.69
CA GLN A 83 -19.15 -6.22 15.08
C GLN A 83 -19.56 -7.41 15.97
N LYS A 84 -18.59 -8.08 16.63
CA LYS A 84 -18.86 -9.18 17.57
C LYS A 84 -19.57 -8.66 18.82
N GLN A 85 -19.15 -7.52 19.35
CA GLN A 85 -19.73 -6.90 20.55
C GLN A 85 -21.20 -6.49 20.34
N VAL A 86 -21.58 -6.05 19.14
CA VAL A 86 -22.95 -5.62 18.83
C VAL A 86 -23.89 -6.75 18.38
N GLY A 87 -23.46 -8.02 18.48
CA GLY A 87 -24.27 -9.19 18.12
C GLY A 87 -24.36 -9.47 16.62
N LEU A 88 -23.42 -8.95 15.83
CA LEU A 88 -23.36 -9.15 14.38
C LEU A 88 -22.23 -10.08 13.94
N GLY A 89 -21.49 -10.69 14.88
CA GLY A 89 -20.25 -11.44 14.61
C GLY A 89 -20.36 -12.69 13.72
N THR A 90 -21.58 -13.21 13.47
CA THR A 90 -21.81 -14.33 12.53
C THR A 90 -21.99 -13.89 11.07
N ARG A 91 -21.99 -12.58 10.81
CA ARG A 91 -22.20 -12.01 9.47
C ARG A 91 -20.87 -11.59 8.85
N MET A 92 -20.75 -11.67 7.54
CA MET A 92 -19.58 -11.15 6.82
C MET A 92 -19.98 -9.87 6.11
N PHE A 93 -19.22 -8.79 6.29
CA PHE A 93 -19.46 -7.48 5.67
C PHE A 93 -18.38 -7.09 4.64
N GLY A 94 -17.58 -8.05 4.18
CA GLY A 94 -16.53 -7.83 3.18
C GLY A 94 -16.98 -8.19 1.77
N ALA A 95 -16.46 -7.45 0.76
CA ALA A 95 -16.43 -7.91 -0.62
C ALA A 95 -15.71 -9.28 -0.67
N GLY A 96 -16.28 -10.23 -1.43
CA GLY A 96 -15.99 -11.65 -1.31
C GLY A 96 -14.50 -12.05 -1.28
N VAL A 97 -14.23 -13.13 -0.55
CA VAL A 97 -12.96 -13.87 -0.49
C VAL A 97 -11.75 -12.99 -0.18
N LYS A 98 -11.50 -12.79 1.12
CA LYS A 98 -10.16 -12.44 1.61
C LYS A 98 -9.26 -13.64 1.28
N PRO A 99 -8.18 -13.51 0.49
CA PRO A 99 -7.23 -14.61 0.36
C PRO A 99 -6.77 -14.98 1.77
N ALA A 100 -6.80 -16.28 2.09
CA ALA A 100 -6.33 -16.78 3.37
C ALA A 100 -4.90 -16.25 3.54
N SER A 101 -4.71 -15.41 4.56
CA SER A 101 -3.43 -14.98 5.13
C SER A 101 -2.28 -15.18 4.15
N ALA A 102 -1.85 -14.12 3.47
CA ALA A 102 -0.59 -14.10 2.71
C ALA A 102 0.56 -14.41 3.69
N THR A 103 0.73 -15.69 3.95
CA THR A 103 1.86 -16.29 4.59
C THR A 103 2.83 -16.33 3.44
N LEU A 104 3.77 -15.39 3.41
CA LEU A 104 4.94 -15.59 2.59
C LEU A 104 5.56 -16.87 3.12
N VAL A 105 5.39 -17.96 2.37
CA VAL A 105 6.24 -19.13 2.53
C VAL A 105 7.64 -18.60 2.28
N ASP A 106 8.40 -18.45 3.36
CA ASP A 106 9.85 -18.45 3.30
C ASP A 106 10.22 -19.83 2.74
N GLU A 107 10.34 -19.92 1.41
CA GLU A 107 10.98 -21.06 0.77
C GLU A 107 12.44 -20.99 1.20
N GLY A 108 12.70 -21.64 2.34
CA GLY A 108 14.02 -21.83 2.90
C GLY A 108 14.97 -22.29 1.80
N ALA A 109 16.02 -21.49 1.62
CA ALA A 109 17.17 -21.81 0.80
C ALA A 109 17.93 -22.99 1.39
N ASP A 110 17.45 -24.21 1.15
CA ASP A 110 18.21 -25.44 1.34
C ASP A 110 18.21 -26.23 0.03
N GLY A 111 19.18 -25.88 -0.81
CA GLY A 111 19.41 -26.54 -2.08
C GLY A 111 20.75 -26.10 -2.65
N ALA A 112 21.84 -26.66 -2.12
CA ALA A 112 23.15 -26.56 -2.72
C ALA A 112 23.09 -27.04 -4.18
N ALA A 113 23.28 -26.12 -5.12
CA ALA A 113 23.67 -26.41 -6.49
C ALA A 113 24.62 -25.31 -6.94
N ASP A 114 25.88 -25.72 -7.01
CA ASP A 114 27.03 -25.07 -7.61
C ASP A 114 26.65 -24.30 -8.88
N ALA A 115 26.66 -22.97 -8.81
CA ALA A 115 26.49 -22.08 -9.95
C ALA A 115 27.68 -21.12 -10.00
N ASP A 116 28.65 -21.53 -10.81
CA ASP A 116 29.82 -20.81 -11.28
C ASP A 116 29.58 -19.29 -11.39
N VAL A 117 30.23 -18.54 -10.50
CA VAL A 117 30.15 -17.09 -10.45
C VAL A 117 31.09 -16.53 -11.50
N VAL A 118 30.60 -16.36 -12.73
CA VAL A 118 31.33 -15.65 -13.77
C VAL A 118 31.44 -14.18 -13.37
N ALA A 119 32.60 -13.80 -12.83
CA ALA A 119 32.95 -12.43 -12.49
C ALA A 119 32.96 -11.55 -13.75
N LEU A 120 31.97 -10.65 -13.86
CA LEU A 120 31.99 -9.57 -14.84
C LEU A 120 32.88 -8.42 -14.32
N PRO A 121 33.88 -7.95 -15.09
CA PRO A 121 34.81 -6.95 -14.63
C PRO A 121 34.14 -5.57 -14.60
N LEU A 122 34.21 -4.90 -13.44
CA LEU A 122 33.79 -3.52 -13.26
C LEU A 122 34.70 -2.61 -14.12
N ALA A 123 34.11 -1.99 -15.15
CA ALA A 123 34.81 -1.03 -16.00
C ALA A 123 35.28 0.18 -15.16
N ARG A 124 36.57 0.48 -15.24
CA ARG A 124 37.17 1.67 -14.63
C ARG A 124 36.61 2.94 -15.27
N ALA A 125 36.17 3.87 -14.44
CA ALA A 125 35.89 5.24 -14.83
C ALA A 125 37.14 5.91 -15.43
N SER A 126 36.95 6.69 -16.48
CA SER A 126 37.81 7.79 -16.92
C SER A 126 36.95 9.03 -17.03
#